data_AF-A0A2D5VYS4-F1
#
_entry.id   AF-A0A2D5VYS4-F1
#
_cell.length_a   1.000
_cell.length_b   1.000
_cell.length_c   1.000
_cell.angle_alpha   90.00
_cell.angle_beta   90.00
_cell.angle_gamma   90.00
#
_symmetry.space_group_name_H-M   'P 1'
#
loop_
_entity.id
_entity.type
_entity.pdbx_description
1 polymer ?
#
loop_
_entity_poly.entity_id
_entity_poly.type
_entity_poly.pdbx_seq_one_letter_code
_entity_poly.pdbx_strand_id
1 'polypeptide(L)'
;MREMKHTRRSIVRVGFDGKVHKHFLGKHAQERFENERSILQYLQFRVCPFVPQVLEADPDHLYLVTTNVGSIVEHISDEKLKALFHELENYGVIHDDPFARNVTYHPRLGRFCVIDFEFATRKDSGQGLTQREVLS
;
A
#
# COMPACT_ATOMS: atom_id res chain seq x y z
N MET A 1 1.06 -12.51 -17.14
CA MET A 1 1.32 -11.43 -16.16
C MET A 1 0.77 -10.15 -16.77
N ARG A 2 -0.13 -9.43 -16.07
CA ARG A 2 -0.68 -8.16 -16.57
C ARG A 2 -0.02 -7.01 -15.84
N GLU A 3 0.52 -6.04 -16.56
CA GLU A 3 1.08 -4.84 -15.96
C GLU A 3 -0.04 -3.91 -15.48
N MET A 4 0.05 -3.45 -14.23
CA MET A 4 -0.97 -2.55 -13.63
C MET A 4 -0.48 -1.11 -13.54
N LYS A 5 0.76 -0.92 -13.08
CA LYS A 5 1.33 0.39 -12.81
C LYS A 5 2.82 0.34 -13.11
N HIS A 6 3.27 1.17 -14.03
CA HIS A 6 4.68 1.40 -14.29
C HIS A 6 4.98 2.87 -14.05
N THR A 7 5.66 3.16 -12.95
CA THR A 7 6.06 4.52 -12.60
C THR A 7 7.57 4.61 -12.52
N ARG A 8 8.10 5.82 -12.39
CA ARG A 8 9.53 6.04 -12.10
C ARG A 8 9.99 5.41 -10.78
N ARG A 9 9.02 5.05 -9.92
CA ARG A 9 9.22 4.67 -8.52
C ARG A 9 9.00 3.18 -8.25
N SER A 10 8.21 2.51 -9.09
CA SER A 10 7.91 1.09 -8.95
C SER A 10 7.28 0.51 -10.22
N ILE A 11 7.48 -0.80 -10.40
CA ILE A 11 6.79 -1.64 -11.38
C ILE A 11 5.86 -2.57 -10.62
N VAL A 12 4.56 -2.50 -10.92
CA VAL A 12 3.52 -3.33 -10.31
C VAL A 12 2.85 -4.17 -11.38
N ARG A 13 2.80 -5.48 -11.13
CA ARG A 13 2.23 -6.48 -12.03
C ARG A 13 1.34 -7.45 -11.26
N VAL A 14 0.32 -7.97 -11.93
CA VAL A 14 -0.51 -9.06 -11.38
C VAL A 14 -0.14 -10.38 -12.04
N GLY A 15 0.20 -11.34 -11.19
CA GLY A 15 0.50 -12.72 -11.55
C GLY A 15 -0.75 -13.44 -12.06
N PHE A 16 -0.56 -14.58 -12.75
CA PHE A 16 -1.68 -15.41 -13.16
C PHE A 16 -2.41 -16.07 -11.98
N ASP A 17 -1.71 -16.21 -10.85
CA ASP A 17 -2.26 -16.62 -9.55
C ASP A 17 -3.04 -15.50 -8.84
N GLY A 18 -3.13 -14.33 -9.46
CA GLY A 18 -3.83 -13.17 -8.95
C GLY A 18 -3.05 -12.37 -7.91
N LYS A 19 -1.81 -12.72 -7.56
CA LYS A 19 -0.99 -11.95 -6.61
C LYS A 19 -0.46 -10.66 -7.22
N VAL A 20 -0.18 -9.68 -6.37
CA VAL A 20 0.43 -8.41 -6.78
C VAL A 20 1.93 -8.49 -6.54
N HIS A 21 2.70 -8.18 -7.58
CA HIS A 21 4.14 -8.21 -7.61
C HIS A 21 4.65 -6.79 -7.79
N LYS A 22 5.41 -6.28 -6.83
CA LYS A 22 5.91 -4.90 -6.81
C LYS A 22 7.44 -4.90 -6.72
N HIS A 23 8.08 -4.28 -7.71
CA HIS A 23 9.50 -3.96 -7.66
C HIS A 23 9.66 -2.46 -7.40
N PHE A 24 10.56 -2.10 -6.49
CA PHE A 24 10.82 -0.72 -6.11
C PHE A 24 12.02 -0.20 -6.91
N LEU A 25 11.88 0.98 -7.49
CA LEU A 25 12.88 1.57 -8.38
C LEU A 25 13.19 3.01 -8.01
N GLY A 26 14.38 3.48 -8.36
CA GLY A 26 14.76 4.88 -8.25
C GLY A 26 15.22 5.29 -6.85
N LYS A 27 15.16 6.60 -6.56
CA LYS A 27 15.66 7.18 -5.31
C LYS A 27 14.89 6.59 -4.12
N HIS A 28 15.62 6.33 -3.04
CA HIS A 28 15.08 5.79 -1.79
C HIS A 28 14.25 4.50 -1.96
N ALA A 29 14.60 3.66 -2.96
CA ALA A 29 13.85 2.43 -3.22
C ALA A 29 13.93 1.45 -2.05
N GLN A 30 15.09 1.35 -1.39
CA GLN A 30 15.30 0.49 -0.23
C GLN A 30 14.47 0.95 0.97
N GLU A 31 14.48 2.24 1.28
CA GLU A 31 13.73 2.81 2.40
C GLU A 31 12.22 2.69 2.18
N ARG A 32 11.74 2.92 0.95
CA ARG A 32 10.32 2.73 0.61
C ARG A 32 9.88 1.26 0.65
N PHE A 33 10.74 0.36 0.18
CA PHE A 33 10.51 -1.08 0.26
C PHE A 33 10.37 -1.53 1.72
N GLU A 34 11.33 -1.16 2.56
CA GLU A 34 11.31 -1.53 3.97
C GLU A 34 10.14 -0.90 4.71
N ASN A 35 9.80 0.36 4.39
CA ASN A 35 8.67 1.02 5.01
C ASN A 35 7.34 0.33 4.66
N GLU A 36 7.08 0.07 3.37
CA GLU A 36 5.84 -0.59 2.96
C GLU A 36 5.73 -2.01 3.54
N ARG A 37 6.83 -2.77 3.51
CA ARG A 37 6.88 -4.11 4.13
C ARG A 37 6.55 -4.04 5.63
N SER A 38 7.21 -3.14 6.36
CA SER A 38 7.04 -2.96 7.81
C SER A 38 5.61 -2.54 8.18
N ILE A 39 5.06 -1.54 7.47
CA ILE A 39 3.70 -1.04 7.71
C ILE A 39 2.65 -2.10 7.40
N LEU A 40 2.78 -2.84 6.29
CA LEU A 40 1.85 -3.91 5.96
C LEU A 40 1.92 -5.07 6.95
N GLN A 41 3.11 -5.44 7.43
CA GLN A 41 3.27 -6.46 8.49
C GLN A 41 2.63 -6.01 9.80
N TYR A 42 2.81 -4.74 10.17
CA TYR A 42 2.15 -4.16 11.34
C TYR A 42 0.62 -4.20 11.20
N LEU A 43 0.06 -3.80 10.05
CA LEU A 43 -1.38 -3.82 9.82
C LEU A 43 -1.96 -5.25 9.78
N GLN A 44 -1.20 -6.23 9.28
CA GLN A 44 -1.57 -7.65 9.36
C GLN A 44 -1.63 -8.13 10.81
N PHE A 45 -0.63 -7.79 11.63
CA PHE A 45 -0.63 -8.11 13.06
C PHE A 45 -1.84 -7.48 13.77
N ARG A 46 -2.25 -6.27 13.36
CA ARG A 46 -3.45 -5.58 13.84
C ARG A 46 -4.76 -6.09 13.21
N VAL A 47 -4.69 -7.10 12.35
CA VAL A 47 -5.82 -7.73 11.66
C VAL A 47 -6.65 -6.71 10.86
N CYS A 48 -5.98 -5.75 10.21
CA CYS A 48 -6.64 -4.77 9.35
C CYS A 48 -7.24 -5.45 8.10
N PRO A 49 -8.57 -5.45 7.89
CA PRO A 49 -9.21 -6.31 6.88
C PRO A 49 -9.28 -5.68 5.48
N PHE A 50 -8.72 -4.48 5.29
CA PHE A 50 -8.86 -3.71 4.05
C PHE A 50 -7.54 -3.21 3.49
N VAL A 51 -6.48 -3.98 3.71
CA VAL A 51 -5.13 -3.71 3.18
C VAL A 51 -4.53 -5.01 2.63
N PRO A 52 -3.56 -4.94 1.71
CA PRO A 52 -2.85 -6.12 1.24
C PRO A 52 -2.12 -6.85 2.38
N GLN A 53 -2.06 -8.17 2.29
CA GLN A 53 -1.18 -8.99 3.12
C GLN A 53 0.10 -9.29 2.36
N VAL A 54 1.23 -9.25 3.06
CA VAL A 54 2.55 -9.61 2.55
C VAL A 54 2.62 -11.12 2.46
N LEU A 55 2.93 -11.62 1.28
CA LEU A 55 3.08 -13.05 0.99
C LEU A 55 4.55 -13.44 0.88
N GLU A 56 5.37 -12.56 0.31
CA GLU A 56 6.80 -12.77 0.09
C GLU A 56 7.49 -11.41 0.04
N ALA A 57 8.74 -11.35 0.48
CA ALA A 57 9.59 -10.18 0.38
C ALA A 57 11.02 -10.63 0.09
N ASP A 58 11.65 -9.98 -0.89
CA ASP A 58 13.04 -10.17 -1.28
C ASP A 58 13.76 -8.81 -1.17
N PRO A 59 14.49 -8.57 -0.06
CA PRO A 59 15.21 -7.32 0.17
C PRO A 59 16.38 -7.11 -0.78
N ASP A 60 17.00 -8.18 -1.30
CA ASP A 60 18.15 -8.06 -2.20
C ASP A 60 17.72 -7.51 -3.57
N HIS A 61 16.50 -7.85 -4.01
CA HIS A 61 15.91 -7.39 -5.26
C HIS A 61 14.90 -6.25 -5.09
N LEU A 62 14.70 -5.75 -3.87
CA LEU A 62 13.67 -4.75 -3.53
C LEU A 62 12.30 -5.12 -4.10
N TYR A 63 11.87 -6.34 -3.79
CA TYR A 63 10.73 -6.97 -4.40
C TYR A 63 9.74 -7.48 -3.34
N LEU A 64 8.47 -7.14 -3.52
CA LEU A 64 7.40 -7.45 -2.57
C LEU A 64 6.23 -8.11 -3.30
N VAL A 65 5.74 -9.23 -2.75
CA VAL A 65 4.53 -9.89 -3.21
C VAL A 65 3.44 -9.74 -2.16
N THR A 66 2.27 -9.28 -2.59
CA THR A 66 1.11 -9.10 -1.71
C THR A 66 -0.15 -9.74 -2.28
N THR A 67 -1.15 -9.94 -1.42
CA THR A 67 -2.50 -10.30 -1.86
C THR A 67 -3.11 -9.19 -2.71
N ASN A 68 -3.85 -9.55 -3.73
CA ASN A 68 -4.65 -8.60 -4.49
C ASN A 68 -5.95 -8.26 -3.76
N VAL A 69 -6.12 -6.97 -3.45
CA VAL A 69 -7.30 -6.44 -2.73
C VAL A 69 -8.30 -5.73 -3.65
N GLY A 70 -8.33 -6.11 -4.93
CA GLY A 70 -9.29 -5.62 -5.90
C GLY A 70 -8.69 -4.70 -6.95
N SER A 71 -9.56 -3.94 -7.61
CA SER A 71 -9.17 -3.04 -8.71
C SER A 71 -9.25 -1.59 -8.27
N ILE A 72 -8.38 -0.74 -8.85
CA ILE A 72 -8.41 0.71 -8.62
C ILE A 72 -9.80 1.24 -8.95
N VAL A 73 -10.32 2.10 -8.08
CA VAL A 73 -11.65 2.70 -8.26
C VAL A 73 -11.56 3.90 -9.19
N GLU A 74 -12.51 4.03 -10.13
CA GLU A 74 -12.61 5.22 -10.99
C GLU A 74 -13.18 6.41 -10.22
N HIS A 75 -14.11 6.15 -9.30
CA HIS A 75 -14.82 7.16 -8.53
C HIS A 75 -15.01 6.73 -7.08
N ILE A 76 -14.67 7.65 -6.17
CA ILE A 76 -14.98 7.60 -4.74
C ILE A 76 -15.28 9.03 -4.28
N SER A 77 -16.30 9.22 -3.44
CA SER A 77 -16.59 10.55 -2.90
C SER A 77 -15.56 10.95 -1.85
N ASP A 78 -15.30 12.24 -1.72
CA ASP A 78 -14.35 12.78 -0.74
C ASP A 78 -14.70 12.36 0.70
N GLU A 79 -16.00 12.30 1.02
CA GLU A 79 -16.49 11.82 2.31
C GLU A 79 -16.08 10.35 2.58
N LYS A 80 -16.28 9.47 1.60
CA LYS A 80 -15.90 8.05 1.72
C LYS A 80 -14.39 7.88 1.76
N LEU A 81 -13.66 8.66 0.97
CA LEU A 81 -12.21 8.67 0.97
C LEU A 81 -11.66 9.06 2.36
N LYS A 82 -12.16 10.18 2.91
CA LYS A 82 -11.78 10.65 4.26
C LYS A 82 -12.14 9.64 5.34
N ALA A 83 -13.34 9.05 5.27
CA ALA A 83 -13.77 8.03 6.23
C ALA A 83 -12.86 6.78 6.17
N LEU A 84 -12.46 6.34 4.98
CA LEU A 84 -11.57 5.18 4.80
C LEU A 84 -10.19 5.41 5.42
N PHE A 85 -9.56 6.56 5.17
CA PHE A 85 -8.26 6.87 5.77
C PHE A 85 -8.34 7.15 7.27
N HIS A 86 -9.45 7.72 7.74
CA HIS A 86 -9.71 7.84 9.18
C HIS A 86 -9.92 6.46 9.84
N GLU A 87 -10.57 5.52 9.17
CA GLU A 87 -10.67 4.14 9.66
C GLU A 87 -9.29 3.48 9.79
N LEU A 88 -8.39 3.70 8.82
CA LEU A 88 -7.01 3.20 8.86
C LEU A 88 -6.24 3.70 10.10
N GLU A 89 -6.47 4.94 10.52
CA GLU A 89 -5.86 5.49 11.73
C GLU A 89 -6.24 4.74 13.01
N ASN A 90 -7.43 4.11 13.05
CA ASN A 90 -7.84 3.28 14.20
C ASN A 90 -7.00 2.00 14.31
N TYR A 91 -6.37 1.56 13.21
CA TYR A 91 -5.38 0.48 13.21
C TYR A 91 -3.97 0.99 13.53
N GLY A 92 -3.80 2.29 13.76
CA GLY A 92 -2.57 2.91 14.21
C GLY A 92 -1.61 3.29 13.08
N VAL A 93 -2.11 3.49 11.86
CA VAL A 93 -1.30 3.94 10.71
C VAL A 93 -1.89 5.21 10.11
N ILE A 94 -1.03 6.18 9.81
CA ILE A 94 -1.36 7.38 9.02
C ILE A 94 -0.75 7.20 7.64
N HIS A 95 -1.57 7.25 6.60
CA HIS A 95 -1.12 7.19 5.21
C HIS A 95 -0.81 8.61 4.73
N ASP A 96 0.42 8.84 4.25
CA ASP A 96 0.87 10.17 3.84
C ASP A 96 0.50 10.50 2.39
N ASP A 97 -0.45 9.76 1.79
CA ASP A 97 -0.88 9.91 0.40
C ASP A 97 -2.36 9.52 0.20
N PRO A 98 -3.31 10.19 0.88
CA PRO A 98 -4.72 9.77 0.94
C PRO A 98 -5.52 10.15 -0.32
N PHE A 99 -5.13 9.62 -1.48
CA PHE A 99 -5.79 9.88 -2.77
C PHE A 99 -6.47 8.63 -3.34
N ALA A 100 -7.49 8.85 -4.18
CA ALA A 100 -8.28 7.78 -4.81
C ALA A 100 -7.43 6.75 -5.60
N ARG A 101 -6.27 7.13 -6.13
CA ARG A 101 -5.34 6.21 -6.82
C ARG A 101 -4.77 5.10 -5.93
N ASN A 102 -4.80 5.31 -4.61
CA ASN A 102 -4.36 4.36 -3.58
C ASN A 102 -5.56 3.62 -2.96
N VAL A 103 -6.74 3.71 -3.59
CA VAL A 103 -7.94 3.02 -3.18
C VAL A 103 -8.37 2.02 -4.24
N THR A 104 -8.68 0.82 -3.78
CA THR A 104 -9.22 -0.28 -4.59
C THR A 104 -10.56 -0.72 -4.05
N TYR A 105 -11.37 -1.40 -4.86
CA TYR A 105 -12.60 -2.04 -4.40
C TYR A 105 -12.48 -3.56 -4.51
N HIS A 106 -12.69 -4.26 -3.39
CA HIS A 106 -12.67 -5.71 -3.33
C HIS A 106 -14.09 -6.27 -3.43
N PRO A 107 -14.53 -6.80 -4.59
CA PRO A 107 -15.93 -7.19 -4.79
C PRO A 107 -16.39 -8.31 -3.86
N ARG A 108 -15.52 -9.30 -3.55
CA ARG A 108 -15.88 -10.38 -2.61
C ARG A 108 -16.04 -9.92 -1.16
N LEU A 109 -15.27 -8.92 -0.72
CA LEU A 109 -15.38 -8.34 0.63
C LEU A 109 -16.43 -7.21 0.68
N GLY A 110 -16.90 -6.74 -0.48
CA GLY A 110 -17.87 -5.67 -0.59
C GLY A 110 -17.38 -4.29 -0.10
N ARG A 111 -16.06 -4.06 0.00
CA ARG A 111 -15.50 -2.85 0.62
C ARG A 111 -14.33 -2.24 -0.15
N PHE A 112 -14.07 -0.96 0.15
CA PHE A 112 -12.85 -0.28 -0.27
C PHE A 112 -11.64 -0.76 0.54
N CYS A 113 -10.49 -0.82 -0.12
CA CYS A 113 -9.21 -1.20 0.45
C CYS A 113 -8.15 -0.16 0.10
N VAL A 114 -7.19 0.03 1.01
CA VAL A 114 -6.08 0.97 0.86
C VAL A 114 -4.83 0.21 0.43
N ILE A 115 -4.09 0.76 -0.52
CA ILE A 115 -2.84 0.19 -1.06
C ILE A 115 -1.74 1.25 -1.08
N ASP A 116 -0.50 0.84 -1.38
CA ASP A 116 0.66 1.73 -1.61
C ASP A 116 1.18 2.45 -0.35
N PHE A 117 1.65 1.67 0.63
CA PHE A 117 2.12 2.17 1.93
C PHE A 117 3.59 2.60 1.95
N GLU A 118 4.16 2.92 0.78
CA GLU A 118 5.54 3.42 0.66
C GLU A 118 5.78 4.65 1.55
N PHE A 119 4.74 5.47 1.72
CA PHE A 119 4.74 6.66 2.58
C PHE A 119 3.62 6.55 3.60
N ALA A 120 3.96 5.99 4.75
CA ALA A 120 3.05 5.81 5.86
C ALA A 120 3.86 5.79 7.16
N THR A 121 3.22 6.20 8.24
CA THR A 121 3.81 6.25 9.58
C THR A 121 2.89 5.59 10.59
N ARG A 122 3.48 5.01 11.64
CA ARG A 122 2.75 4.52 12.80
C ARG A 122 2.29 5.70 13.65
N LYS A 123 1.00 5.73 13.97
CA LYS A 123 0.35 6.83 14.71
C LYS A 123 0.88 7.01 16.13
N ASP A 124 1.34 5.94 16.77
CA ASP A 124 1.81 5.93 18.16
C ASP A 124 3.24 6.47 18.33
N SER A 125 4.09 6.21 17.35
CA SER A 125 5.54 6.40 17.45
C SER A 125 6.09 7.39 16.43
N GLY A 126 5.30 7.72 15.40
CA GLY A 126 5.77 8.46 14.23
C GLY A 126 6.73 7.65 13.35
N GLN A 127 7.01 6.38 13.68
CA GLN A 127 7.91 5.54 12.93
C GLN A 127 7.36 5.26 11.53
N GLY A 128 8.15 5.54 10.50
CA GLY A 128 7.83 5.23 9.12
C GLY A 128 8.57 6.17 8.16
N LEU A 129 8.00 6.38 6.99
CA LEU A 129 8.55 7.25 5.95
C LEU A 129 7.46 8.18 5.42
N THR A 130 7.78 9.46 5.30
CA THR A 130 6.89 10.47 4.72
C THR A 130 7.35 10.88 3.33
N GLN A 131 6.43 11.38 2.51
CA GLN A 131 6.73 11.97 1.21
C GLN A 131 7.71 13.14 1.36
N ARG A 132 7.58 13.93 2.43
CA ARG A 132 8.45 15.08 2.70
C ARG A 132 9.92 14.69 2.83
N GLU A 133 10.22 13.57 3.48
CA GLU A 133 11.60 13.11 3.71
C GLU A 133 12.28 12.60 2.43
N VAL A 134 11.49 12.15 1.45
CA VAL A 134 11.98 11.46 0.24
C VAL A 134 11.93 12.36 -0.99
N LEU A 135 10.97 13.29 -1.05
CA LEU A 135 10.72 14.17 -2.20
C LEU A 135 11.34 15.56 -2.05
N SER A 136 11.97 15.87 -0.92
CA SER A 136 12.87 17.03 -0.75
C SER A 136 14.18 16.83 -1.50
#